data_AF-A0A563UFZ3-F1
#
_entry.id   AF-A0A563UFZ3-F1
#
_cell.length_a   1.000
_cell.length_b   1.000
_cell.length_c   1.000
_cell.angle_alpha   90.00
_cell.angle_beta   90.00
_cell.angle_gamma   90.00
#
_symmetry.space_group_name_H-M   'P 1'
#
loop_
_entity.id
_entity.type
_entity.pdbx_description
1 polymer ?
#
loop_
_entity_poly.entity_id
_entity_poly.type
_entity_poly.pdbx_seq_one_letter_code
_entity_poly.pdbx_strand_id
1 'polypeptide(L)'
;MFGFVIKHFGFLKYVPLAPHVFDAMLKVWTAFSRPHVLGYIDTIEAELMRWQGMRLTIHKYGGIQFNYHGKELGHIHSNGLLDMPLSRKQKHQLMQQHATVQDHHTFKGTGWISLFIKAEGDVQLTMSIFQLAYKTRKAKMSPTNSHYTVPIFV
;
A
#
# COMPACT_ATOMS: atom_id res chain seq x y z
N MET A 1 -2.02 15.10 -12.79
CA MET A 1 -3.01 14.28 -13.54
C MET A 1 -3.86 13.41 -12.62
N PHE A 2 -3.29 12.49 -11.84
CA PHE A 2 -4.05 11.53 -11.00
C PHE A 2 -5.15 12.17 -10.13
N GLY A 3 -4.80 13.14 -9.28
CA GLY A 3 -5.78 13.81 -8.41
C GLY A 3 -6.89 14.56 -9.17
N PHE A 4 -6.61 15.09 -10.36
CA PHE A 4 -7.63 15.73 -11.21
C PHE A 4 -8.66 14.70 -11.70
N VAL A 5 -8.19 13.53 -12.13
CA VAL A 5 -9.08 12.45 -12.60
C VAL A 5 -9.93 11.94 -11.44
N ILE A 6 -9.34 11.66 -10.28
CA ILE A 6 -10.11 11.20 -9.11
C ILE A 6 -11.15 12.24 -8.68
N LYS A 7 -10.80 13.54 -8.74
CA LYS A 7 -11.71 14.63 -8.36
C LYS A 7 -12.92 14.77 -9.30
N HIS A 8 -12.72 14.69 -10.62
CA HIS A 8 -13.78 14.98 -11.60
C HIS A 8 -14.45 13.72 -12.17
N PHE A 9 -13.72 12.61 -12.24
CA PHE A 9 -14.16 11.34 -12.82
C PHE A 9 -14.18 10.20 -11.79
N GLY A 10 -14.19 10.52 -10.49
CA GLY A 10 -14.22 9.52 -9.42
C GLY A 10 -15.43 8.59 -9.45
N PHE A 11 -16.51 8.95 -10.16
CA PHE A 11 -17.68 8.08 -10.37
C PHE A 11 -17.34 6.83 -11.22
N LEU A 12 -16.28 6.87 -12.03
CA LEU A 12 -15.84 5.72 -12.84
C LEU A 12 -15.42 4.52 -11.98
N LYS A 13 -15.17 4.71 -10.67
CA LYS A 13 -14.91 3.60 -9.75
C LYS A 13 -16.08 2.61 -9.61
N TYR A 14 -17.28 3.02 -10.00
CA TYR A 14 -18.47 2.16 -10.01
C TYR A 14 -18.67 1.42 -11.34
N VAL A 15 -17.95 1.80 -12.40
CA VAL A 15 -17.98 1.12 -13.69
C VAL A 15 -17.03 -0.08 -13.62
N PRO A 16 -17.50 -1.31 -13.90
CA PRO A 16 -16.64 -2.49 -13.90
C PRO A 16 -15.39 -2.29 -14.75
N LEU A 17 -14.23 -2.72 -14.24
CA LEU A 17 -12.91 -2.65 -14.88
C LEU A 17 -12.36 -1.25 -15.20
N ALA A 18 -13.16 -0.18 -15.16
CA ALA A 18 -12.68 1.17 -15.49
C ALA A 18 -11.45 1.62 -14.67
N PRO A 19 -11.35 1.35 -13.35
CA PRO A 19 -10.13 1.68 -12.59
C PRO A 19 -8.88 0.90 -13.04
N HIS A 20 -9.07 -0.32 -13.54
CA HIS A 20 -7.97 -1.18 -13.99
C HIS A 20 -7.44 -0.71 -15.34
N VAL A 21 -8.35 -0.34 -16.26
CA VAL A 21 -7.99 0.29 -17.52
C VAL A 21 -7.28 1.62 -17.27
N PHE A 22 -7.78 2.43 -16.33
CA PHE A 22 -7.12 3.68 -15.95
C PHE A 22 -5.70 3.44 -15.42
N ASP A 23 -5.49 2.49 -14.52
CA ASP A 23 -4.15 2.17 -14.02
C ASP A 23 -3.24 1.59 -15.11
N ALA A 24 -3.76 0.79 -16.04
CA ALA A 24 -3.01 0.35 -17.22
C ALA A 24 -2.58 1.53 -18.12
N MET A 25 -3.47 2.52 -18.33
CA MET A 25 -3.11 3.76 -19.03
C MET A 25 -2.04 4.55 -18.26
N LEU A 26 -2.11 4.60 -16.92
CA LEU A 26 -1.05 5.17 -16.09
C LEU A 26 0.27 4.42 -16.30
N LYS A 27 0.26 3.08 -16.38
CA LYS A 27 1.47 2.28 -16.64
C LYS A 27 2.11 2.63 -17.97
N VAL A 28 1.31 2.68 -19.04
CA VAL A 28 1.79 3.09 -20.37
C VAL A 28 2.38 4.50 -20.32
N TRP A 29 1.67 5.46 -19.75
CA TRP A 29 2.16 6.82 -19.60
C TRP A 29 3.46 6.91 -18.77
N THR A 30 3.55 6.17 -17.66
CA THR A 30 4.74 6.14 -16.80
C THR A 30 5.93 5.52 -17.53
N ALA A 31 5.73 4.48 -18.35
CA ALA A 31 6.81 3.87 -19.14
C ALA A 31 7.48 4.89 -20.09
N PHE A 32 6.71 5.81 -20.67
CA PHE A 32 7.27 6.87 -21.52
C PHE A 32 7.80 8.07 -20.74
N SER A 33 7.09 8.51 -19.70
CA SER A 33 7.42 9.76 -19.00
C SER A 33 8.44 9.60 -17.87
N ARG A 34 8.42 8.47 -17.15
CA ARG A 34 9.23 8.20 -15.96
C ARG A 34 9.50 6.69 -15.80
N PRO A 35 10.21 6.04 -16.76
CA PRO A 35 10.38 4.58 -16.78
C PRO A 35 11.02 4.00 -15.51
N HIS A 36 11.93 4.75 -14.87
CA HIS A 36 12.58 4.35 -13.62
C HIS A 36 11.59 4.02 -12.49
N VAL A 37 10.42 4.68 -12.46
CA VAL A 37 9.39 4.42 -11.46
C VAL A 37 8.86 2.99 -11.57
N LEU A 38 8.74 2.45 -12.80
CA LEU A 38 8.33 1.05 -12.98
C LEU A 38 9.39 0.09 -12.44
N GLY A 39 10.68 0.37 -12.69
CA GLY A 39 11.77 -0.43 -12.11
C GLY A 39 11.82 -0.38 -10.57
N TYR A 40 11.47 0.75 -9.97
CA TYR A 40 11.31 0.87 -8.52
C TYR A 40 10.15 0.04 -7.99
N ILE A 41 9.02 0.02 -8.69
CA ILE A 41 7.87 -0.82 -8.34
C ILE A 41 8.27 -2.30 -8.42
N ASP A 42 8.91 -2.73 -9.52
CA ASP A 42 9.38 -4.11 -9.70
C ASP A 42 10.34 -4.54 -8.57
N THR A 43 11.23 -3.63 -8.15
CA THR A 43 12.16 -3.86 -7.03
C THR A 43 11.41 -4.08 -5.71
N ILE A 44 10.41 -3.24 -5.41
CA ILE A 44 9.58 -3.35 -4.20
C ILE A 44 8.77 -4.65 -4.23
N GLU A 45 8.18 -5.00 -5.38
CA GLU A 45 7.46 -6.25 -5.58
C GLU A 45 8.33 -7.46 -5.29
N ALA A 46 9.51 -7.52 -5.90
CA ALA A 46 10.46 -8.61 -5.72
C ALA A 46 10.88 -8.78 -4.25
N GLU A 47 11.22 -7.68 -3.56
CA GLU A 47 11.66 -7.75 -2.16
C GLU A 47 10.53 -8.14 -1.20
N LEU A 48 9.32 -7.58 -1.36
CA LEU A 48 8.20 -7.88 -0.47
C LEU A 48 7.68 -9.31 -0.66
N MET A 49 7.77 -9.86 -1.86
CA MET A 49 7.38 -11.26 -2.11
C MET A 49 8.28 -12.29 -1.45
N ARG A 50 9.47 -11.88 -0.96
CA ARG A 50 10.35 -12.75 -0.15
C ARG A 50 9.87 -12.88 1.29
N TRP A 51 8.98 -12.00 1.75
CA TRP A 51 8.49 -12.04 3.13
C TRP A 51 7.40 -13.11 3.28
N GLN A 52 7.55 -13.95 4.31
CA GLN A 52 6.61 -15.03 4.57
C GLN A 52 5.17 -14.51 4.73
N GLY A 53 4.23 -15.14 4.04
CA GLY A 53 2.80 -14.80 4.12
C GLY A 53 2.38 -13.59 3.27
N MET A 54 3.29 -13.00 2.51
CA MET A 54 2.97 -11.96 1.51
C MET A 54 2.38 -12.57 0.24
N ARG A 55 1.40 -11.88 -0.35
CA ARG A 55 0.81 -12.18 -1.66
C ARG A 55 0.46 -10.89 -2.40
N LEU A 56 0.61 -10.90 -3.72
CA LEU A 56 0.17 -9.82 -4.60
C LEU A 56 -1.21 -10.12 -5.17
N THR A 57 -2.05 -9.09 -5.27
CA THR A 57 -3.31 -9.11 -6.01
C THR A 57 -3.48 -7.79 -6.76
N ILE A 58 -4.39 -7.73 -7.72
CA ILE A 58 -4.78 -6.46 -8.32
C ILE A 58 -5.71 -5.74 -7.34
N HIS A 59 -5.43 -4.47 -7.04
CA HIS A 59 -6.30 -3.67 -6.18
C HIS A 59 -7.59 -3.31 -6.94
N LYS A 60 -8.73 -3.27 -6.25
CA LYS A 60 -10.05 -3.00 -6.86
C LYS A 60 -10.15 -1.66 -7.60
N TYR A 61 -9.28 -0.71 -7.29
CA TYR A 61 -9.19 0.59 -7.96
C TYR A 61 -7.98 0.71 -8.90
N GLY A 62 -7.42 -0.42 -9.34
CA GLY A 62 -6.18 -0.48 -10.10
C GLY A 62 -4.95 -0.38 -9.20
N GLY A 63 -3.78 -0.72 -9.76
CA GLY A 63 -2.53 -0.85 -9.02
C GLY A 63 -2.33 -2.25 -8.44
N ILE A 64 -1.12 -2.49 -7.93
CA ILE A 64 -0.76 -3.75 -7.28
C ILE A 64 -0.94 -3.66 -5.77
N GLN A 65 -1.65 -4.63 -5.19
CA GLN A 65 -1.95 -4.71 -3.77
C GLN A 65 -1.07 -5.75 -3.09
N PHE A 66 -0.44 -5.35 -2.00
CA PHE A 66 0.38 -6.18 -1.14
C PHE A 66 -0.45 -6.66 0.04
N ASN A 67 -0.56 -7.97 0.20
CA ASN A 67 -1.38 -8.58 1.24
C ASN A 67 -0.54 -9.44 2.16
N TYR A 68 -0.76 -9.32 3.47
CA TYR A 68 -0.26 -10.26 4.46
C TYR A 68 -1.41 -11.13 4.99
N HIS A 69 -1.33 -12.44 4.76
CA HIS A 69 -2.39 -13.41 5.09
C HIS A 69 -3.80 -12.93 4.67
N GLY A 70 -3.92 -12.46 3.43
CA GLY A 70 -5.21 -12.04 2.84
C GLY A 70 -5.74 -10.69 3.33
N LYS A 71 -4.92 -9.90 4.04
CA LYS A 71 -5.25 -8.54 4.47
C LYS A 71 -4.30 -7.55 3.82
N GLU A 72 -4.86 -6.50 3.24
CA GLU A 72 -4.10 -5.43 2.60
C GLU A 72 -3.14 -4.78 3.61
N LEU A 73 -1.87 -4.72 3.23
CA LEU A 73 -0.88 -3.86 3.87
C LEU A 73 -0.73 -2.53 3.13
N GLY A 74 -0.93 -2.49 1.82
CA GLY A 74 -0.92 -1.27 0.99
C GLY A 74 -0.97 -1.63 -0.48
N HIS A 75 -1.12 -0.63 -1.35
CA HIS A 75 -1.10 -0.82 -2.80
C HIS A 75 -0.35 0.31 -3.51
N ILE A 76 0.22 0.00 -4.67
CA ILE A 76 0.95 0.97 -5.50
C ILE A 76 0.27 1.07 -6.86
N HIS A 77 -0.14 2.27 -7.23
CA HIS A 77 -0.61 2.59 -8.57
C HIS A 77 0.56 2.70 -9.56
N SER A 78 0.28 2.45 -10.84
CA SER A 78 1.29 2.41 -11.90
C SER A 78 1.99 3.77 -12.18
N ASN A 79 1.59 4.84 -11.49
CA ASN A 79 2.28 6.13 -11.50
C ASN A 79 3.28 6.32 -10.34
N GLY A 80 3.46 5.32 -9.49
CA GLY A 80 4.32 5.34 -8.30
C GLY A 80 3.63 5.81 -7.02
N LEU A 81 2.31 6.02 -7.01
CA LEU A 81 1.58 6.39 -5.80
C LEU A 81 1.34 5.14 -4.92
N LEU A 82 2.02 5.08 -3.79
CA LEU A 82 1.73 4.18 -2.69
C LEU A 82 0.57 4.75 -1.86
N ASP A 83 -0.49 3.97 -1.69
CA ASP A 83 -1.56 4.21 -0.73
C ASP A 83 -1.57 3.09 0.31
N MET A 84 -1.55 3.45 1.59
CA MET A 84 -1.35 2.47 2.67
C MET A 84 -2.19 2.75 3.92
N PRO A 85 -2.95 1.75 4.43
CA PRO A 85 -3.61 1.84 5.73
C PRO A 85 -2.62 1.65 6.89
N LEU A 86 -2.52 2.64 7.78
CA LEU A 86 -1.78 2.55 9.05
C LEU A 86 -2.69 2.92 10.24
N SER A 87 -2.14 2.88 11.46
CA SER A 87 -2.76 3.58 12.59
C SER A 87 -2.54 5.10 12.49
N ARG A 88 -3.45 5.90 13.07
CA ARG A 88 -3.29 7.36 13.13
C ARG A 88 -1.97 7.78 13.80
N LYS A 89 -1.53 7.04 14.83
CA LYS A 89 -0.25 7.27 15.51
C LYS A 89 0.94 7.08 14.58
N GLN A 90 1.00 5.94 13.88
CA GLN A 90 2.07 5.64 12.92
C GLN A 90 2.13 6.67 11.80
N LYS A 91 0.98 7.02 11.23
CA LYS A 91 0.89 8.08 10.22
C LYS A 91 1.45 9.41 10.72
N HIS A 92 1.05 9.86 11.90
CA HIS A 92 1.50 11.14 12.45
C HIS A 92 3.02 11.16 12.63
N GLN A 93 3.61 10.07 13.15
CA GLN A 93 5.05 9.94 13.30
C GLN A 93 5.77 9.98 11.95
N LEU A 94 5.28 9.24 10.95
CA LEU A 94 5.87 9.23 9.60
C LEU A 94 5.80 10.61 8.93
N MET A 95 4.67 11.32 9.04
CA MET A 95 4.50 12.65 8.45
C MET A 95 5.39 13.71 9.13
N GLN A 96 5.72 13.54 10.42
CA GLN A 96 6.70 14.40 11.11
C GLN A 96 8.14 14.14 10.65
N GLN A 97 8.46 12.89 10.30
CA GLN A 97 9.81 12.47 9.92
C GLN A 97 10.09 12.65 8.42
N HIS A 98 9.06 12.56 7.58
CA HIS A 98 9.21 12.51 6.14
C HIS A 98 8.17 13.40 5.44
N ALA A 99 8.62 14.51 4.86
CA ALA A 99 7.76 15.44 4.12
C ALA A 99 7.08 14.82 2.88
N THR A 100 7.58 13.69 2.38
CA THR A 100 7.02 12.96 1.23
C THR A 100 5.80 12.12 1.61
N VAL A 101 5.59 11.82 2.91
CA VAL A 101 4.43 11.08 3.41
C VAL A 101 3.29 12.08 3.65
N GLN A 102 2.16 11.86 3.02
CA GLN A 102 1.03 12.78 3.04
C GLN A 102 -0.27 12.09 3.45
N ASP A 103 -1.28 12.88 3.78
CA ASP A 103 -2.65 12.41 3.92
C ASP A 103 -3.12 11.70 2.65
N HIS A 104 -3.83 10.59 2.82
CA HIS A 104 -4.50 9.94 1.70
C HIS A 104 -5.53 10.87 1.05
N HIS A 105 -5.43 11.02 -0.26
CA HIS A 105 -6.19 12.01 -1.04
C HIS A 105 -7.73 11.89 -0.87
N THR A 106 -8.23 10.68 -0.62
CA THR A 106 -9.68 10.40 -0.38
C THR A 106 -10.04 10.21 1.10
N PHE A 107 -9.15 9.69 1.94
CA PHE A 107 -9.47 9.21 3.30
C PHE A 107 -8.84 10.10 4.37
N LYS A 108 -9.16 11.40 4.32
CA LYS A 108 -8.64 12.40 5.26
C LYS A 108 -9.08 12.10 6.70
N GLY A 109 -8.22 12.39 7.67
CA GLY A 109 -8.50 12.15 9.10
C GLY A 109 -8.48 10.66 9.50
N THR A 110 -8.17 9.74 8.59
CA THR A 110 -7.91 8.33 8.91
C THR A 110 -6.41 8.07 9.07
N GLY A 111 -6.03 6.83 9.37
CA GLY A 111 -4.62 6.41 9.39
C GLY A 111 -4.02 6.16 7.99
N TRP A 112 -4.79 6.35 6.92
CA TRP A 112 -4.28 6.17 5.56
C TRP A 112 -3.28 7.26 5.16
N ILE A 113 -2.19 6.84 4.52
CA ILE A 113 -1.17 7.71 3.93
C ILE A 113 -1.11 7.52 2.41
N SER A 114 -0.55 8.53 1.76
CA SER A 114 -0.09 8.49 0.37
C SER A 114 1.39 8.89 0.31
N LEU A 115 2.18 8.22 -0.54
CA LEU A 115 3.56 8.60 -0.86
C LEU A 115 3.84 8.33 -2.34
N PHE A 116 4.51 9.27 -3.03
CA PHE A 116 4.95 9.05 -4.40
C PHE A 116 6.39 8.55 -4.44
N ILE A 117 6.61 7.40 -5.09
CA ILE A 117 7.91 6.84 -5.39
C ILE A 117 8.45 7.53 -6.65
N LYS A 118 9.46 8.36 -6.51
CA LYS A 118 10.06 9.15 -7.60
C LYS A 118 11.56 8.94 -7.72
N ALA A 119 12.24 8.58 -6.64
CA ALA A 119 13.67 8.33 -6.60
C ALA A 119 13.99 7.10 -5.73
N GLU A 120 15.24 6.66 -5.77
CA GLU A 120 15.72 5.51 -4.99
C GLU A 120 15.51 5.68 -3.48
N GLY A 121 15.66 6.89 -2.94
CA GLY A 121 15.37 7.16 -1.53
C GLY A 121 13.92 6.87 -1.14
N ASP A 122 12.97 7.05 -2.08
CA ASP A 122 11.55 6.74 -1.84
C ASP A 122 11.31 5.23 -1.82
N VAL A 123 12.12 4.43 -2.51
CA VAL A 123 12.08 2.96 -2.45
C VAL A 123 12.45 2.50 -1.04
N GLN A 124 13.55 3.02 -0.49
CA GLN A 124 14.01 2.69 0.86
C GLN A 124 12.97 3.07 1.91
N LEU A 125 12.37 4.27 1.78
CA LEU A 125 11.28 4.72 2.64
C LEU A 125 10.04 3.85 2.49
N THR A 126 9.67 3.47 1.27
CA THR A 126 8.54 2.56 1.02
C THR A 126 8.75 1.21 1.70
N MET A 127 9.94 0.62 1.57
CA MET A 127 10.28 -0.64 2.21
C MET A 127 10.25 -0.56 3.73
N SER A 128 10.73 0.55 4.34
CA SER A 128 10.69 0.74 5.79
C SER A 128 9.25 0.87 6.32
N ILE A 129 8.38 1.55 5.57
CA ILE A 129 6.95 1.69 5.89
C ILE A 129 6.24 0.32 5.77
N PHE A 130 6.51 -0.46 4.72
CA PHE A 130 5.99 -1.84 4.61
C PHE A 130 6.48 -2.71 5.77
N GLN A 131 7.74 -2.56 6.19
CA GLN A 131 8.29 -3.33 7.30
C GLN A 131 7.59 -2.99 8.62
N LEU A 132 7.28 -1.72 8.85
CA LEU A 132 6.48 -1.27 9.99
C LEU A 132 5.07 -1.89 9.96
N ALA A 133 4.39 -1.83 8.82
CA ALA A 133 3.05 -2.38 8.64
C ALA A 133 3.03 -3.91 8.85
N TYR A 134 3.98 -4.62 8.25
CA TYR A 134 4.16 -6.06 8.37
C TYR A 134 4.43 -6.49 9.82
N LYS A 135 5.40 -5.87 10.51
CA LYS A 135 5.69 -6.15 11.93
C LYS A 135 4.47 -5.91 12.81
N THR A 136 3.79 -4.78 12.61
CA THR A 136 2.57 -4.44 13.37
C THR A 136 1.48 -5.48 13.16
N ARG A 137 1.27 -5.95 11.93
CA ARG A 137 0.25 -6.93 11.60
C ARG A 137 0.62 -8.33 12.12
N LYS A 138 1.87 -8.75 11.94
CA LYS A 138 2.41 -10.01 12.45
C LYS A 138 2.27 -10.10 13.98
N ALA A 139 2.64 -9.05 14.71
CA ALA A 139 2.50 -9.00 16.17
C ALA A 139 1.03 -9.13 16.64
N LYS A 140 0.06 -8.64 15.86
CA LYS A 140 -1.37 -8.82 16.16
C LYS A 140 -1.89 -10.22 15.83
N MET A 141 -1.23 -10.94 14.94
CA MET A 141 -1.61 -12.29 14.52
C MET A 141 -0.95 -13.39 15.35
N SER A 142 0.23 -13.14 15.92
CA SER A 142 0.83 -14.02 16.92
C SER A 142 0.00 -13.93 18.21
N PRO A 143 -0.75 -14.97 18.60
CA PRO A 143 -1.42 -14.96 19.88
C PRO A 143 -0.35 -15.00 20.96
N THR A 144 -0.34 -14.04 21.88
CA THR A 144 0.22 -14.29 23.20
C THR A 144 -0.46 -15.54 23.75
N ASN A 145 0.32 -16.54 24.17
CA ASN A 145 -0.11 -17.78 24.84
C ASN A 145 -1.40 -17.58 25.65
N SER A 146 -2.54 -17.98 25.07
CA SER A 146 -3.72 -18.22 25.89
C SER A 146 -3.63 -19.67 26.37
N HIS A 147 -3.06 -19.83 27.56
CA HIS A 147 -3.26 -21.03 28.37
C HIS A 147 -4.76 -21.14 28.66
N TYR A 148 -5.50 -21.80 27.77
CA TYR A 148 -6.77 -22.40 28.13
C TYR A 148 -6.48 -23.85 28.49
N THR A 149 -6.04 -24.07 29.72
CA THR A 149 -6.19 -25.36 30.38
C THR A 149 -7.69 -25.57 30.55
N VAL A 150 -8.29 -26.43 29.72
CA VAL A 150 -9.65 -26.90 29.95
C VAL A 150 -9.57 -27.83 31.17
N PRO A 151 -10.23 -27.54 32.30
CA PRO A 151 -10.30 -28.51 33.37
C PRO A 151 -11.10 -29.71 32.87
N ILE A 152 -10.46 -30.87 32.85
CA ILE A 152 -11.15 -32.16 32.71
C ILE A 152 -11.95 -32.31 34.01
N PHE A 153 -13.26 -32.12 33.94
CA PHE A 153 -14.15 -32.60 34.99
C PHE A 153 -14.32 -34.10 34.80
N VAL A 154 -14.00 -34.82 35.88
CA VAL A 154 -14.09 -36.27 36.07
C VAL A 154 -15.53 -36.75 35.95
#